data_AF-A0A852L8E9-F1
#
_entry.id   AF-A0A852L8E9-F1
#
_cell.length_a   1.000
_cell.length_b   1.000
_cell.length_c   1.000
_cell.angle_alpha   90.00
_cell.angle_beta   90.00
_cell.angle_gamma   90.00
#
_symmetry.space_group_name_H-M   'P 1'
#
loop_
_entity.id
_entity.type
_entity.pdbx_description
1 polymer ?
#
loop_
_entity_poly.entity_id
_entity_poly.type
_entity_poly.pdbx_seq_one_letter_code
_entity_poly.pdbx_strand_id
1 'polypeptide(L)'
;RQPAEVQWRYTEEGERVRVSLRSGRIIPLPLRQRHDGIVPEQWIDGPKDTSVEDALEKTYLPSLKTFEEEIMDALGIVETRRAKKSYWY
;
A
#
# COMPACT_ATOMS: atom_id res chain seq x y z
N ARG A 1 30.43 -24.61 -1.66
CA ARG A 1 29.25 -24.32 -2.51
C ARG A 1 29.58 -24.78 -3.92
N GLN A 2 28.69 -25.50 -4.59
CA GLN A 2 28.89 -25.98 -5.97
C GLN A 2 27.72 -25.49 -6.82
N PRO A 3 27.92 -25.25 -8.13
CA PRO A 3 26.85 -24.82 -9.03
C PRO A 3 25.72 -25.86 -9.06
N ALA A 4 24.49 -25.39 -9.21
CA ALA A 4 23.32 -26.23 -9.37
C ALA A 4 22.23 -25.48 -10.17
N GLU A 5 21.50 -26.21 -11.00
CA GLU A 5 20.32 -25.69 -11.68
C GLU A 5 19.15 -25.51 -10.69
N VAL A 6 18.29 -24.55 -11.02
CA VAL A 6 17.22 -24.07 -10.13
C VAL A 6 15.91 -24.02 -10.89
N GLN A 7 14.85 -24.49 -10.24
CA GLN A 7 13.48 -24.39 -10.74
C GLN A 7 12.61 -23.58 -9.77
N TRP A 8 11.62 -22.88 -10.30
CA TRP A 8 10.57 -22.26 -9.50
C TRP A 8 9.52 -23.28 -9.11
N ARG A 9 9.15 -23.31 -7.83
CA ARG A 9 8.06 -24.13 -7.26
C ARG A 9 7.27 -23.31 -6.24
N TYR A 10 6.15 -23.86 -5.80
CA TYR A 10 5.33 -23.28 -4.74
C TYR A 10 5.42 -24.13 -3.48
N THR A 11 5.49 -23.48 -2.32
CA THR A 11 5.31 -24.15 -1.03
C THR A 11 3.84 -24.47 -0.80
N GLU A 12 3.52 -25.27 0.22
CA GLU A 12 2.13 -25.56 0.60
C GLU A 12 1.36 -24.31 1.04
N GLU A 13 2.08 -23.30 1.56
CA GLU A 13 1.56 -21.98 1.92
C GLU A 13 1.35 -21.07 0.68
N GLY A 14 1.69 -21.55 -0.52
CA GLY A 14 1.52 -20.81 -1.77
C GLY A 14 2.66 -19.83 -2.10
N GLU A 15 3.77 -19.85 -1.36
CA GLU A 15 4.91 -18.99 -1.64
C GLU A 15 5.74 -19.51 -2.82
N ARG A 16 6.08 -18.62 -3.76
CA ARG A 16 6.91 -18.97 -4.91
C ARG A 16 8.39 -18.96 -4.53
N VAL A 17 9.00 -20.14 -4.49
CA VAL A 17 10.39 -20.34 -4.07
C VAL A 17 11.26 -20.94 -5.17
N ARG A 18 12.57 -20.70 -5.07
CA ARG A 18 13.58 -21.32 -5.93
C ARG A 18 14.09 -22.59 -5.27
N VAL A 19 14.01 -23.72 -5.97
CA VAL A 19 14.45 -25.02 -5.46
C VAL A 19 15.58 -25.56 -6.31
N SER A 20 16.65 -26.04 -5.66
CA SER A 20 17.75 -26.71 -6.36
C SER A 20 17.31 -28.09 -6.84
N LEU A 21 17.49 -28.39 -8.12
CA LEU A 21 17.12 -29.69 -8.69
C LEU A 21 17.95 -30.86 -8.13
N ARG A 22 19.18 -30.59 -7.67
CA ARG A 22 20.09 -31.63 -7.15
C ARG A 22 19.77 -32.04 -5.71
N SER A 23 19.44 -31.09 -4.84
CA SER A 23 19.29 -31.35 -3.40
C SER A 23 17.87 -31.14 -2.87
N GLY A 24 16.96 -30.62 -3.69
CA GLY A 24 15.60 -30.25 -3.28
C GLY A 24 15.55 -29.08 -2.29
N ARG A 25 16.69 -28.44 -1.97
CA ARG A 25 16.75 -27.34 -1.00
C ARG A 25 16.19 -26.05 -1.60
N ILE A 26 15.46 -25.31 -0.77
CA ILE A 26 15.02 -23.95 -1.08
C ILE A 26 16.22 -22.99 -1.02
N ILE A 27 16.34 -22.14 -2.03
CA ILE A 27 17.35 -21.09 -2.13
C ILE A 27 16.64 -19.77 -1.78
N PRO A 28 16.85 -19.21 -0.58
CA PRO A 28 16.18 -17.98 -0.18
C PRO A 28 16.56 -16.80 -1.08
N LEU A 29 15.71 -15.80 -1.14
CA LEU A 29 16.06 -14.54 -1.78
C LEU A 29 17.11 -13.84 -0.89
N PRO A 30 18.24 -13.37 -1.44
CA PRO A 30 19.22 -12.66 -0.64
C PRO A 30 18.62 -11.34 -0.15
N LEU A 31 18.96 -10.97 1.10
CA LEU A 31 18.67 -9.64 1.61
C LEU A 31 19.35 -8.60 0.72
N ARG A 32 18.57 -7.64 0.23
CA ARG A 32 19.06 -6.49 -0.54
C ARG A 32 18.55 -5.24 0.14
N GLN A 33 19.42 -4.25 0.29
CA GLN A 33 18.97 -2.92 0.70
C GLN A 33 18.06 -2.34 -0.37
N ARG A 34 17.05 -1.59 0.08
CA ARG A 34 16.12 -0.89 -0.80
C ARG A 34 16.88 0.19 -1.57
N HIS A 35 16.39 0.54 -2.77
CA HIS A 35 17.01 1.57 -3.61
C HIS A 35 16.90 2.97 -2.99
N ASP A 36 15.87 3.21 -2.18
CA ASP A 36 15.68 4.47 -1.43
C ASP A 36 16.71 4.67 -0.31
N GLY A 37 17.49 3.64 0.04
CA GLY A 37 18.49 3.69 1.11
C GLY A 37 17.90 3.72 2.51
N ILE A 38 16.57 3.59 2.66
CA ILE A 38 15.89 3.65 3.94
C ILE A 38 15.92 2.26 4.58
N VAL A 39 16.34 2.21 5.85
CA VAL A 39 16.30 1.01 6.70
C VAL A 39 15.14 1.20 7.69
N PRO A 40 13.96 0.58 7.47
CA PRO A 40 12.78 0.81 8.29
C PRO A 40 12.99 0.57 9.78
N GLU A 41 13.84 -0.40 10.15
CA GLU A 41 14.15 -0.72 11.55
C GLU A 41 14.92 0.38 12.27
N GLN A 42 15.50 1.33 11.52
CA GLN A 42 16.23 2.49 12.03
C GLN A 42 15.46 3.80 11.79
N TRP A 43 14.23 3.72 11.30
CA TRP A 43 13.41 4.89 11.02
C TRP A 43 13.02 5.59 12.33
N ILE A 44 13.15 6.92 12.35
CA ILE A 44 12.72 7.77 13.44
C ILE A 44 11.85 8.86 12.81
N ASP A 45 10.60 8.95 13.27
CA ASP A 45 9.64 9.90 12.72
C ASP A 45 10.13 11.34 12.92
N GLY A 46 10.13 12.10 11.82
CA GLY A 46 10.39 13.52 11.82
C GLY A 46 9.17 14.34 12.23
N PRO A 47 9.32 15.67 12.37
CA PRO A 47 8.25 16.56 12.81
C PRO A 47 7.06 16.68 11.82
N LYS A 48 7.19 16.12 10.61
CA LYS A 48 6.14 16.13 9.58
C LYS A 48 5.69 14.73 9.19
N ASP A 49 6.22 13.70 9.85
CA ASP A 49 5.81 12.33 9.61
C ASP A 49 4.59 12.03 10.50
N THR A 50 3.63 11.31 9.94
CA THR A 50 2.42 10.90 10.66
C THR A 50 2.70 9.61 11.44
N SER A 51 2.19 9.51 12.66
CA SER A 51 2.32 8.30 13.47
C SER A 51 1.64 7.10 12.80
N VAL A 52 2.08 5.89 13.15
CA VAL A 52 1.48 4.65 12.63
C VAL A 52 0.03 4.52 13.09
N GLU A 53 -0.27 4.93 14.31
CA GLU A 53 -1.58 4.87 14.93
C GLU A 53 -2.58 5.77 14.19
N ASP A 54 -2.22 7.03 13.93
CA ASP A 54 -3.09 7.98 13.22
C ASP A 54 -3.28 7.57 11.75
N ALA A 55 -2.23 7.05 11.11
CA ALA A 55 -2.29 6.63 9.71
C ALA A 55 -3.13 5.36 9.48
N LEU A 56 -3.22 4.47 10.47
CA LEU A 56 -4.01 3.24 10.40
C LEU A 56 -5.42 3.40 10.98
N GLU A 57 -5.74 4.56 11.55
CA GLU A 57 -7.07 4.85 12.08
C GLU A 57 -8.13 4.74 10.96
N LYS A 58 -9.17 3.94 11.21
CA LYS A 58 -10.28 3.77 10.27
C LYS A 58 -11.34 4.85 10.50
N THR A 59 -11.15 5.98 9.84
CA THR A 59 -12.05 7.15 9.98
C THR A 59 -13.14 7.22 8.90
N TYR A 60 -12.97 6.51 7.79
CA TYR A 60 -13.92 6.55 6.68
C TYR A 60 -15.25 5.88 7.01
N LEU A 61 -16.35 6.62 6.84
CA LEU A 61 -17.72 6.13 6.94
C LEU A 61 -18.35 6.10 5.54
N PRO A 62 -18.68 4.92 4.99
CA PRO A 62 -19.31 4.84 3.68
C PRO A 62 -20.65 5.57 3.66
N SER A 63 -20.84 6.44 2.66
CA SER A 63 -22.06 7.22 2.49
C SER A 63 -22.46 7.30 1.00
N LEU A 64 -23.65 7.82 0.72
CA LEU A 64 -24.13 8.12 -0.63
C LEU A 64 -23.88 9.59 -1.04
N LYS A 65 -23.10 10.33 -0.25
CA LYS A 65 -22.69 11.70 -0.56
C LYS A 65 -21.35 11.71 -1.28
N THR A 66 -21.14 12.73 -2.08
CA THR A 66 -19.82 13.07 -2.61
C THR A 66 -18.95 13.71 -1.52
N PHE A 67 -17.64 13.71 -1.72
CA PHE A 67 -16.70 14.37 -0.81
C PHE A 67 -17.05 15.85 -0.64
N GLU A 68 -17.37 16.54 -1.75
CA GLU A 68 -17.72 17.95 -1.74
C GLU A 68 -18.95 18.24 -0.88
N GLU A 69 -19.99 17.40 -1.00
CA GLU A 69 -21.21 17.54 -0.20
C GLU A 69 -20.96 17.31 1.30
N GLU A 70 -20.16 16.31 1.66
CA GLU A 70 -19.81 16.05 3.06
C GLU A 70 -19.01 17.19 3.69
N ILE A 71 -18.06 17.76 2.95
CA ILE A 71 -17.27 18.91 3.41
C ILE A 71 -18.13 20.16 3.54
N MET A 72 -19.07 20.39 2.60
CA MET A 72 -20.02 21.49 2.74
C MET A 72 -20.84 21.37 4.02
N ASP A 73 -21.37 20.18 4.32
CA ASP A 73 -22.11 19.93 5.55
C ASP A 73 -21.24 20.10 6.81
N ALA A 74 -20.01 19.55 6.80
CA ALA A 74 -19.09 19.61 7.93
C ALA A 74 -18.63 21.04 8.26
N LEU A 75 -18.47 21.88 7.25
CA LEU A 75 -18.09 23.30 7.40
C LEU A 75 -19.29 24.25 7.54
N GLY A 76 -20.53 23.73 7.48
CA GLY A 76 -21.75 24.54 7.55
C GLY A 76 -21.95 25.45 6.34
N ILE A 77 -21.41 25.09 5.18
CA ILE A 77 -21.52 25.85 3.93
C ILE A 77 -22.87 25.54 3.28
N VAL A 78 -23.68 26.59 3.04
CA VAL A 78 -25.00 26.46 2.40
C VAL A 78 -25.01 27.17 1.06
N GLU A 79 -25.21 26.42 -0.02
CA GLU A 79 -25.40 26.96 -1.38
C GLU A 79 -26.90 27.01 -1.72
N THR A 80 -27.43 28.20 -1.95
CA THR A 80 -28.86 28.41 -2.27
C THR A 80 -29.13 28.42 -3.77
N ARG A 81 -28.10 28.58 -4.61
CA ARG A 81 -28.22 28.61 -6.06
C ARG A 81 -28.28 27.19 -6.63
N ARG A 82 -28.94 27.03 -7.78
CA ARG A 82 -28.96 25.75 -8.53
C ARG A 82 -28.19 25.89 -9.83
N ALA A 83 -27.35 24.89 -10.13
CA ALA A 83 -26.63 24.81 -11.39
C ALA A 83 -27.60 24.87 -12.58
N LYS A 84 -27.30 25.73 -13.55
CA LYS A 84 -28.07 25.84 -14.78
C LYS A 84 -27.62 24.76 -15.76
N LYS A 85 -28.53 24.34 -16.64
CA LYS A 85 -28.24 23.34 -17.67
C LYS A 85 -27.14 23.83 -18.62
N SER A 86 -26.14 23.01 -18.87
CA SER A 86 -25.10 23.20 -19.89
C SER A 86 -25.19 22.10 -20.95
N TYR A 87 -24.63 22.36 -22.14
CA TYR A 87 -24.49 21.38 -23.21
C TYR A 87 -23.04 20.88 -23.25
N TRP A 88 -22.87 19.58 -23.50
CA TRP A 88 -21.58 18.93 -23.68
C TRP A 88 -21.61 18.30 -25.08
N TYR A 89 -20.60 18.61 -25.91
CA TYR A 89 -20.49 18.17 -27.31
C TYR A 89 -19.07 17.68 -27.59
#